data_AF-A0A1G9HW73-F1
#
_entry.id   AF-A0A1G9HW73-F1
#
_cell.length_a   1.000
_cell.length_b   1.000
_cell.length_c   1.000
_cell.angle_alpha   90.00
_cell.angle_beta   90.00
_cell.angle_gamma   90.00
#
_symmetry.space_group_name_H-M   'P 1'
#
loop_
_entity.id
_entity.type
_entity.pdbx_description
1 polymer ?
#
loop_
_entity_poly.entity_id
_entity_poly.type
_entity_poly.pdbx_seq_one_letter_code
_entity_poly.pdbx_strand_id
1 'polypeptide(L)' 'MEERTCACTYCDCKVPETAVPVGDKYYCCEACATAHPDRQPCQNPDCDCHKHGWGGIKT' A
#
# COMPACT_ATOMS: atom_id res chain seq x y z
N MET A 1 7.80 -9.00 17.05
CA MET A 1 6.99 -8.84 15.83
C MET A 1 7.13 -7.39 15.45
N GLU A 2 7.80 -7.10 14.34
CA GLU A 2 7.98 -5.71 13.90
C GLU A 2 6.73 -5.27 13.15
N GLU A 3 5.96 -4.37 13.75
CA GLU A 3 4.76 -3.80 13.14
C GLU A 3 5.19 -2.78 12.09
N ARG A 4 5.33 -3.22 10.83
CA ARG A 4 5.62 -2.33 9.69
C ARG A 4 4.31 -1.72 9.18
N THR A 5 4.32 -0.43 8.88
CA THR A 5 3.17 0.27 8.29
C THR A 5 3.35 0.40 6.78
N CYS A 6 2.24 0.39 6.04
CA CYS A 6 2.24 0.54 4.60
C CYS A 6 2.93 1.86 4.19
N ALA A 7 3.77 1.81 3.16
CA ALA A 7 4.46 2.99 2.66
C ALA A 7 3.55 3.96 1.88
N CYS A 8 2.29 3.62 1.65
CA CYS A 8 1.30 4.54 1.07
C CYS A 8 0.92 5.59 2.12
N THR A 9 1.08 6.87 1.79
CA THR A 9 0.83 8.00 2.71
C THR A 9 -0.61 8.08 3.22
N TYR A 10 -1.57 7.51 2.48
CA TYR A 10 -2.98 7.48 2.83
C TYR A 10 -3.43 6.13 3.38
N CYS A 11 -2.49 5.25 3.74
CA CYS A 11 -2.77 3.89 4.19
C CYS A 11 -2.03 3.57 5.49
N ASP A 12 -2.77 3.44 6.58
CA ASP A 12 -2.24 3.02 7.89
C ASP A 12 -2.32 1.49 8.12
N CYS A 13 -2.47 0.72 7.05
CA CYS A 13 -2.56 -0.74 7.17
C CYS A 13 -1.23 -1.34 7.63
N LYS A 14 -1.31 -2.33 8.54
CA LYS A 14 -0.16 -3.14 8.93
C LYS A 14 0.30 -4.01 7.76
N VAL A 15 1.60 -4.01 7.52
CA VAL A 15 2.24 -4.86 6.52
C VAL A 15 2.64 -6.16 7.20
N PRO A 16 2.26 -7.32 6.64
CA PRO A 16 2.69 -8.60 7.20
C PRO A 16 4.22 -8.75 7.11
N GLU A 17 4.83 -9.45 8.06
CA GLU A 17 6.29 -9.69 8.08
C GLU A 17 6.78 -10.47 6.84
N THR A 18 5.88 -11.21 6.19
CA THR A 18 6.11 -11.94 4.94
C THR A 18 6.02 -11.07 3.68
N ALA A 19 5.66 -9.79 3.81
CA ALA A 19 5.56 -8.90 2.66
C ALA A 19 6.93 -8.67 2.03
N VAL A 20 6.99 -8.87 0.72
CA VAL A 20 8.18 -8.62 -0.08
C VAL A 20 8.28 -7.11 -0.34
N PRO A 21 9.47 -6.49 -0.13
CA PRO A 21 9.66 -5.10 -0.47
C PRO A 21 9.57 -4.89 -1.99
N VAL A 22 8.91 -3.81 -2.41
CA VAL A 22 8.85 -3.39 -3.81
C VAL A 22 9.74 -2.14 -3.93
N GLY A 23 10.93 -2.33 -4.46
CA GLY A 23 12.02 -1.36 -4.33
C GLY A 23 12.47 -1.25 -2.87
N ASP A 24 12.48 -0.04 -2.31
CA ASP A 24 12.84 0.26 -0.91
C ASP A 24 11.63 0.41 0.02
N LYS A 25 10.43 0.02 -0.43
CA LYS A 25 9.17 0.25 0.29
C LYS A 25 8.40 -1.03 0.53
N TYR A 26 7.73 -1.08 1.68
CA TYR A 26 6.85 -2.18 2.07
C TYR A 26 5.39 -1.76 1.93
N TYR A 27 4.57 -2.64 1.38
CA TYR A 27 3.16 -2.38 1.11
C TYR A 27 2.29 -3.45 1.73
N CYS A 28 1.09 -3.07 2.19
CA CYS A 28 0.16 -4.04 2.75
C CYS A 28 -0.33 -5.01 1.66
N CYS A 29 -0.47 -4.56 0.42
CA CYS A 29 -0.93 -5.40 -0.70
C CYS A 29 -0.37 -4.90 -2.03
N GLU A 30 -0.58 -5.70 -3.08
CA GLU A 30 -0.18 -5.36 -4.44
C GLU A 30 -0.86 -4.09 -4.96
N ALA A 31 -2.13 -3.84 -4.60
CA ALA A 31 -2.83 -2.61 -4.99
C ALA A 31 -2.12 -1.36 -4.47
N CYS A 32 -1.59 -1.38 -3.25
CA CYS A 32 -0.73 -0.30 -2.79
C CYS A 32 0.58 -0.31 -3.61
N ALA A 33 1.31 -1.42 -3.70
CA ALA A 33 2.58 -1.41 -4.46
C ALA A 33 2.46 -0.88 -5.92
N THR A 34 1.31 -1.08 -6.55
CA THR A 34 0.99 -0.64 -7.93
C THR A 34 0.22 0.68 -7.99
N ALA A 35 0.06 1.35 -6.84
CA ALA A 35 -0.55 2.68 -6.71
C ALA A 35 -2.03 2.76 -7.12
N HIS A 36 -2.79 1.76 -6.69
CA HIS A 36 -4.24 1.64 -6.87
C HIS A 36 -4.66 1.69 -8.35
N PRO A 37 -4.23 0.74 -9.19
CA PRO A 37 -4.71 0.62 -10.56
C PRO A 37 -6.23 0.53 -10.55
N ASP A 38 -6.90 1.28 -11.43
CA ASP A 38 -8.37 1.36 -11.51
C ASP A 38 -9.06 1.73 -10.19
N ARG A 39 -8.35 2.43 -9.28
CA ARG A 39 -8.82 2.74 -7.92
C ARG A 39 -9.18 1.49 -7.11
N GLN A 40 -8.51 0.37 -7.36
CA GLN A 40 -8.64 -0.85 -6.56
C GLN A 40 -8.36 -0.55 -5.08
N PRO A 41 -9.24 -0.97 -4.14
CA PRO A 41 -8.98 -0.81 -2.70
C PRO A 41 -7.77 -1.66 -2.27
N CYS A 42 -7.17 -1.31 -1.13
CA CYS A 42 -6.14 -2.16 -0.54
C CYS A 42 -6.75 -3.41 0.11
N GLN A 43 -5.91 -4.27 0.73
CA GLN A 43 -6.38 -5.45 1.48
C GLN A 43 -7.43 -5.13 2.56
N ASN A 44 -7.45 -3.90 3.08
CA ASN A 44 -8.47 -3.42 4.00
C ASN A 44 -9.56 -2.66 3.22
N PRO A 45 -10.81 -3.18 3.16
CA PRO A 45 -11.90 -2.52 2.47
C PRO A 45 -12.34 -1.20 3.12
N ASP A 46 -12.08 -1.02 4.42
CA ASP A 46 -12.36 0.23 5.14
C ASP A 46 -11.28 1.31 4.90
N CYS A 47 -10.22 0.99 4.17
CA CYS A 47 -9.17 1.95 3.87
C CYS A 47 -9.42 2.67 2.54
N ASP A 48 -9.58 3.99 2.62
CA ASP A 48 -9.87 4.85 1.48
C ASP A 48 -8.64 5.31 0.69
N CYS A 49 -7.46 4.73 0.91
CA CYS A 49 -6.20 5.09 0.23
C CYS A 49 -6.32 5.17 -1.31
N HIS A 50 -7.14 4.29 -1.90
CA HIS A 50 -7.45 4.26 -3.34
C HIS A 50 -8.21 5.50 -3.85
N LYS A 51 -8.92 6.22 -2.97
CA LYS A 51 -9.66 7.45 -3.31
C LYS A 51 -8.78 8.69 -3.32
N HIS A 52 -7.64 8.65 -2.64
CA HIS A 52 -6.72 9.79 -2.52
C HIS A 52 -5.75 9.92 -3.71
N GLY A 53 -5.82 9.02 -4.69
CA GLY A 53 -5.07 9.14 -5.94
C GLY A 53 -3.56 9.10 -5.71
N TRP A 54 -3.08 8.11 -4.96
CA TRP A 54 -1.65 7.89 -4.80
C TRP A 54 -1.04 7.57 -6.17
N GLY A 55 -0.52 8.60 -6.83
CA GLY A 55 -0.07 8.56 -8.23
C GLY A 55 1.33 7.98 -8.32
N GLY A 56 1.38 6.65 -8.31
CA GLY A 56 2.54 5.77 -8.36
C GLY A 56 3.83 6.41 -8.86
N ILE A 57 4.87 6.20 -8.06
CA ILE A 57 6.29 6.48 -8.28
C ILE A 57 6.56 6.67 -9.78
N LYS A 58 6.54 7.93 -10.23
CA LYS A 58 6.99 8.27 -11.57
C LYS A 58 8.48 7.93 -11.58
N THR A 59 8.84 6.88 -12.30
CA THR A 59 10.24 6.53 -12.58
C THR A 59 10.90 7.68 -13.34
#